data_AF-A0A3M8FRV3-F1
#
_entry.id   AF-A0A3M8FRV3-F1
#
_cell.length_a   1.000
_cell.length_b   1.000
_cell.length_c   1.000
_cell.angle_alpha   90.00
_cell.angle_beta   90.00
_cell.angle_gamma   90.00
#
_symmetry.space_group_name_H-M   'P 1'
#
loop_
_entity.id
_entity.type
_entity.pdbx_description
1 polymer ?
#
loop_
_entity_poly.entity_id
_entity_poly.type
_entity_poly.pdbx_seq_one_letter_code
_entity_poly.pdbx_strand_id
1 'polypeptide(L)'
;MRGRNVLLLALTGVTAFGGLGLAGCKEEPPPPPPPPPPPPPPPPAPEPIDIQGLLSEMDADARIVFPQSVAPVDADLGRAVVEFAEAFLSGDDSEARAMLDLTGQAVLDRLLVTGGWYDATDNLEAVQVIELREFGTGQGGSVTYAYQTPGSAYTLSWNAEPGPGGALAFSGVDSSKEERPRASDFGDAEYESPAGGSADATGALEESPLLLYISMEASSILMQDLVGMTMTPEAIFEQAKALIPAEELADAQDMFEEGKAADANGETLNASQVRGLVDAMTLQIQMQLAALPAGPDGAPAVTQDDIIGALAQAMSMSKDEVQDLYNGG
;
A
#
# COMPACT_ATOMS: atom_id res chain seq x y z
N MET A 1 9.78 15.04 9.93
CA MET A 1 8.91 14.02 9.32
C MET A 1 7.65 14.72 8.85
N ARG A 2 7.67 15.26 7.63
CA ARG A 2 6.49 15.76 6.91
C ARG A 2 6.27 14.75 5.78
N GLY A 3 5.07 14.16 5.72
CA GLY A 3 4.76 13.06 4.81
C GLY A 3 4.93 13.45 3.35
N ARG A 4 5.60 12.56 2.62
CA ARG A 4 5.81 12.56 1.17
C ARG A 4 4.97 11.40 0.65
N ASN A 5 3.89 11.69 -0.08
CA ASN A 5 2.95 10.74 -0.66
C ASN A 5 2.68 11.14 -2.12
N VAL A 6 3.71 11.50 -2.90
CA VAL A 6 3.48 12.23 -4.15
C VAL A 6 3.86 11.48 -5.43
N LEU A 7 4.57 10.35 -5.38
CA LEU A 7 5.08 9.73 -6.60
C LEU A 7 4.22 8.57 -7.16
N LEU A 8 2.89 8.69 -7.21
CA LEU A 8 2.04 7.69 -7.89
C LEU A 8 0.88 8.24 -8.74
N LEU A 9 1.03 9.43 -9.30
CA LEU A 9 0.11 9.99 -10.28
C LEU A 9 0.92 10.48 -11.46
N ALA A 10 1.01 9.70 -12.54
CA ALA A 10 1.69 10.11 -13.77
C ALA A 10 0.87 9.82 -15.03
N LEU A 11 -0.45 10.08 -15.05
CA LEU A 11 -1.22 10.16 -16.31
C LEU A 11 -2.62 10.79 -16.19
N THR A 12 -2.76 11.90 -15.45
CA THR A 12 -3.98 12.72 -15.46
C THR A 12 -3.71 14.07 -16.12
N GLY A 13 -4.40 14.34 -17.23
CA GLY A 13 -4.22 15.56 -18.02
C GLY A 13 -4.56 16.83 -17.23
N VAL A 14 -3.57 17.69 -17.01
CA VAL A 14 -3.72 18.96 -16.28
C VAL A 14 -3.92 20.13 -17.25
N THR A 15 -4.99 20.89 -17.00
CA THR A 15 -5.34 22.14 -17.67
C THR A 15 -4.67 23.31 -16.94
N ALA A 16 -3.90 24.13 -17.66
CA ALA A 16 -3.10 25.21 -17.10
C ALA A 16 -3.95 26.41 -16.60
N PHE A 17 -3.69 26.87 -15.37
CA PHE A 17 -4.17 28.15 -14.86
C PHE A 17 -3.00 28.99 -14.33
N GLY A 18 -2.74 30.12 -15.00
CA GLY A 18 -1.74 31.11 -14.62
C GLY A 18 -2.35 32.27 -13.81
N GLY A 19 -1.57 32.81 -12.87
CA GLY A 19 -1.94 34.00 -12.09
C GLY A 19 -0.72 34.71 -11.50
N LEU A 20 -0.44 35.90 -12.03
CA LEU A 20 0.65 36.83 -11.67
C LEU A 20 0.26 37.81 -10.54
N GLY A 21 1.30 38.25 -9.79
CA GLY A 21 1.43 39.60 -9.21
C GLY A 21 1.08 39.75 -7.72
N LEU A 22 1.53 40.76 -6.96
CA LEU A 22 2.47 41.87 -7.16
C LEU A 22 2.70 42.57 -5.78
N ALA A 23 3.83 43.26 -5.65
CA ALA A 23 4.09 44.49 -4.87
C ALA A 23 4.04 44.50 -3.32
N GLY A 24 5.20 44.78 -2.73
CA GLY A 24 5.40 45.05 -1.31
C GLY A 24 5.31 46.53 -0.94
N CYS A 25 4.53 46.82 0.11
CA CYS A 25 4.51 48.09 0.84
C CYS A 25 5.30 47.93 2.15
N LYS A 26 6.20 48.88 2.44
CA LYS A 26 7.05 48.89 3.64
C LYS A 26 6.33 49.70 4.73
N GLU A 27 5.70 48.98 5.66
CA GLU A 27 4.94 49.53 6.79
C GLU A 27 5.85 49.75 8.00
N GLU A 28 5.58 50.82 8.74
CA GLU A 28 6.34 51.30 9.90
C GLU A 28 6.19 50.30 11.06
N PRO A 29 7.28 49.94 11.78
CA PRO A 29 7.26 48.86 12.75
C PRO A 29 6.27 49.18 13.89
N PRO A 30 5.22 48.36 14.07
CA PRO A 30 4.24 48.58 15.12
C PRO A 30 4.89 48.46 16.50
N PRO A 31 4.32 49.11 17.52
CA PRO A 31 4.77 48.98 18.91
C PRO A 31 4.86 47.50 19.31
N PRO A 32 5.83 47.13 20.16
CA PRO A 32 6.06 45.73 20.52
C PRO A 32 4.74 45.14 21.05
N PRO A 33 4.23 44.07 20.41
CA PRO A 33 2.96 43.48 20.80
C PRO A 33 3.03 43.04 22.26
N PRO A 34 1.95 43.19 23.03
CA PRO A 34 1.89 42.63 24.37
C PRO A 34 2.30 41.16 24.31
N PRO A 35 3.04 40.65 25.31
CA PRO A 35 3.48 39.27 25.33
C PRO A 35 2.26 38.37 25.08
N PRO A 36 2.33 37.45 24.10
CA PRO A 36 1.19 36.62 23.75
C PRO A 36 0.72 35.89 25.03
N PRO A 37 -0.60 35.80 25.25
CA PRO A 37 -1.11 35.02 26.37
C PRO A 37 -0.48 33.61 26.30
N PRO A 38 -0.12 33.01 27.45
CA PRO A 38 0.41 31.66 27.45
C PRO A 38 -0.54 30.76 26.67
N PRO A 39 -0.02 29.91 25.76
CA PRO A 39 -0.86 29.03 24.96
C PRO A 39 -1.73 28.19 25.91
N PRO A 40 -3.03 28.02 25.59
CA PRO A 40 -3.89 27.15 26.38
C PRO A 40 -3.26 25.75 26.48
N PRO A 41 -3.41 25.06 27.62
CA PRO A 41 -2.93 23.70 27.75
C PRO A 41 -3.52 22.82 26.62
N PRO A 42 -2.73 21.89 26.03
CA PRO A 42 -3.23 20.97 25.03
C PRO A 42 -4.47 20.22 25.54
N PRO A 43 -5.46 19.93 24.68
CA PRO A 43 -6.53 19.02 25.02
C PRO A 43 -5.98 17.66 25.50
N PRO A 44 -6.63 16.98 26.45
CA PRO A 44 -6.25 15.61 26.82
C PRO A 44 -6.34 14.69 25.60
N ALA A 45 -5.45 13.70 25.51
CA ALA A 45 -5.51 12.69 24.47
C ALA A 45 -6.81 11.88 24.57
N PRO A 46 -7.41 11.44 23.45
CA PRO A 46 -8.56 10.54 23.48
C PRO A 46 -8.25 9.25 24.24
N GLU A 47 -9.26 8.71 24.92
CA GLU A 47 -9.14 7.42 25.63
C GLU A 47 -9.41 6.26 24.65
N PRO A 48 -8.62 5.18 24.67
CA PRO A 48 -8.90 3.97 23.91
C PRO A 48 -10.24 3.32 24.29
N ILE A 49 -10.86 2.61 23.34
CA ILE A 49 -12.13 1.91 23.58
C ILE A 49 -11.97 0.73 24.55
N ASP A 50 -13.06 0.33 25.23
CA ASP A 50 -13.10 -0.88 26.05
C ASP A 50 -13.27 -2.13 25.15
N ILE A 51 -12.19 -2.86 24.93
CA ILE A 51 -12.18 -4.00 24.00
C ILE A 51 -13.02 -5.16 24.52
N GLN A 52 -13.04 -5.39 25.83
CA GLN A 52 -13.84 -6.48 26.41
C GLN A 52 -15.33 -6.17 26.30
N GLY A 53 -15.70 -4.90 26.49
CA GLY A 53 -17.03 -4.40 26.20
C GLY A 53 -17.42 -4.61 24.73
N LEU A 54 -16.53 -4.24 23.81
CA LEU A 54 -16.71 -4.40 22.37
C LEU A 54 -16.92 -5.87 21.96
N LEU A 55 -16.00 -6.77 22.35
CA LEU A 55 -16.09 -8.20 22.01
C LEU A 55 -17.38 -8.84 22.57
N SER A 56 -17.81 -8.40 23.76
CA SER A 56 -19.07 -8.87 24.35
C SER A 56 -20.31 -8.31 23.64
N GLU A 57 -20.28 -7.04 23.20
CA GLU A 57 -21.35 -6.41 22.42
C GLU A 57 -21.57 -7.12 21.08
N MET A 58 -20.47 -7.55 20.46
CA MET A 58 -20.47 -8.21 19.15
C MET A 58 -20.74 -9.72 19.22
N ASP A 59 -20.77 -10.32 20.43
CA ASP A 59 -20.78 -11.79 20.61
C ASP A 59 -19.63 -12.48 19.86
N ALA A 60 -18.45 -11.84 19.87
CA ALA A 60 -17.29 -12.27 19.09
C ALA A 60 -16.78 -13.65 19.51
N ASP A 61 -16.25 -14.41 18.55
CA ASP A 61 -15.67 -15.73 18.80
C ASP A 61 -14.59 -15.65 19.90
N ALA A 62 -14.70 -16.53 20.91
CA ALA A 62 -13.79 -16.56 22.06
C ALA A 62 -12.33 -16.89 21.69
N ARG A 63 -12.08 -17.35 20.46
CA ARG A 63 -10.75 -17.56 19.87
C ARG A 63 -10.08 -16.26 19.41
N ILE A 64 -10.82 -15.14 19.37
CA ILE A 64 -10.28 -13.81 19.08
C ILE A 64 -9.69 -13.22 20.37
N VAL A 65 -8.40 -12.90 20.33
CA VAL A 65 -7.69 -12.24 21.43
C VAL A 65 -7.33 -10.81 20.99
N PHE A 66 -7.98 -9.83 21.59
CA PHE A 66 -7.70 -8.41 21.33
C PHE A 66 -7.28 -7.73 22.64
N PRO A 67 -5.97 -7.54 22.88
CA PRO A 67 -5.47 -6.95 24.11
C PRO A 67 -5.83 -5.47 24.23
N GLN A 68 -6.20 -5.03 25.44
CA GLN A 68 -6.48 -3.61 25.72
C GLN A 68 -5.27 -2.68 25.47
N SER A 69 -4.06 -3.22 25.50
CA SER A 69 -2.82 -2.46 25.23
C SER A 69 -2.67 -2.00 23.78
N VAL A 70 -3.43 -2.59 22.84
CA VAL A 70 -3.46 -2.21 21.42
C VAL A 70 -4.85 -1.74 20.98
N ALA A 71 -5.69 -1.35 21.93
CA ALA A 71 -7.04 -0.85 21.65
C ALA A 71 -6.99 0.45 20.83
N PRO A 72 -7.80 0.60 19.76
CA PRO A 72 -7.92 1.85 19.04
C PRO A 72 -8.73 2.87 19.84
N VAL A 73 -8.67 4.14 19.44
CA VAL A 73 -9.60 5.16 19.93
C VAL A 73 -10.89 5.19 19.10
N ASP A 74 -10.83 4.75 17.84
CA ASP A 74 -11.97 4.64 16.93
C ASP A 74 -12.70 3.31 17.11
N ALA A 75 -13.96 3.39 17.57
CA ALA A 75 -14.80 2.21 17.79
C ALA A 75 -15.18 1.49 16.50
N ASP A 76 -15.31 2.20 15.38
CA ASP A 76 -15.70 1.59 14.10
C ASP A 76 -14.52 0.81 13.50
N LEU A 77 -13.29 1.32 13.66
CA LEU A 77 -12.09 0.55 13.35
C LEU A 77 -11.98 -0.70 14.25
N GLY A 78 -12.22 -0.56 15.56
CA GLY A 78 -12.24 -1.69 16.49
C GLY A 78 -13.21 -2.79 16.06
N ARG A 79 -14.44 -2.43 15.67
CA ARG A 79 -15.45 -3.38 15.14
C ARG A 79 -14.96 -4.06 13.87
N ALA A 80 -14.50 -3.29 12.89
CA ALA A 80 -14.04 -3.83 11.62
C ALA A 80 -12.86 -4.81 11.78
N VAL A 81 -11.93 -4.53 12.71
CA VAL A 81 -10.82 -5.44 13.04
C VAL A 81 -11.32 -6.77 13.60
N VAL A 82 -12.34 -6.73 14.47
CA VAL A 82 -12.93 -7.95 15.05
C VAL A 82 -13.70 -8.74 13.99
N GLU A 83 -14.57 -8.08 13.21
CA GLU A 83 -15.34 -8.70 12.11
C GLU A 83 -14.40 -9.37 11.09
N PHE A 84 -13.30 -8.70 10.73
CA PHE A 84 -12.33 -9.25 9.81
C PHE A 84 -11.63 -10.50 10.37
N ALA A 85 -11.23 -10.49 11.65
CA ALA A 85 -10.66 -11.66 12.30
C ALA A 85 -11.65 -12.83 12.38
N GLU A 86 -12.94 -12.53 12.63
CA GLU A 86 -14.01 -13.51 12.71
C GLU A 86 -14.25 -14.21 11.37
N ALA A 87 -14.25 -13.48 10.26
CA ALA A 87 -14.39 -14.04 8.92
C ALA A 87 -13.31 -15.11 8.60
N PHE A 88 -12.07 -14.91 9.06
CA PHE A 88 -11.01 -15.93 8.92
C PHE A 88 -11.23 -17.13 9.84
N LEU A 89 -11.62 -16.90 11.10
CA LEU A 89 -11.85 -17.97 12.08
C LEU A 89 -13.07 -18.84 11.76
N SER A 90 -14.08 -18.27 11.11
CA SER A 90 -15.27 -18.97 10.65
C SER A 90 -15.07 -19.62 9.27
N GLY A 91 -14.04 -19.20 8.53
CA GLY A 91 -13.82 -19.59 7.14
C GLY A 91 -14.86 -19.01 6.18
N ASP A 92 -15.60 -17.96 6.56
CA ASP A 92 -16.62 -17.32 5.73
C ASP A 92 -15.97 -16.48 4.63
N ASP A 93 -15.84 -17.08 3.45
CA ASP A 93 -15.24 -16.42 2.30
C ASP A 93 -16.09 -15.27 1.76
N SER A 94 -17.40 -15.29 2.02
CA SER A 94 -18.30 -14.24 1.53
C SER A 94 -18.15 -12.96 2.34
N GLU A 95 -18.02 -13.10 3.66
CA GLU A 95 -17.76 -12.01 4.59
C GLU A 95 -16.34 -11.46 4.40
N ALA A 96 -15.34 -12.35 4.36
CA ALA A 96 -13.96 -11.95 4.08
C ALA A 96 -13.86 -11.18 2.75
N ARG A 97 -14.48 -11.69 1.68
CA ARG A 97 -14.50 -11.00 0.37
C ARG A 97 -15.12 -9.61 0.45
N ALA A 98 -16.21 -9.44 1.20
CA ALA A 98 -16.89 -8.15 1.33
C ALA A 98 -16.05 -7.08 2.03
N MET A 99 -15.13 -7.51 2.90
CA MET A 99 -14.23 -6.65 3.65
C MET A 99 -12.89 -6.40 2.96
N LEU A 100 -12.54 -7.16 1.92
CA LEU A 100 -11.28 -6.98 1.20
C LEU A 100 -11.40 -5.89 0.13
N ASP A 101 -10.28 -5.22 -0.15
CA ASP A 101 -10.13 -4.41 -1.34
C ASP A 101 -10.15 -5.28 -2.63
N LEU A 102 -10.19 -4.64 -3.81
CA LEU A 102 -10.28 -5.37 -5.08
C LEU A 102 -9.11 -6.36 -5.29
N THR A 103 -7.91 -5.99 -4.82
CA THR A 103 -6.72 -6.84 -4.91
C THR A 103 -6.86 -8.06 -4.01
N GLY A 104 -7.24 -7.87 -2.75
CA GLY A 104 -7.49 -8.94 -1.78
C GLY A 104 -8.61 -9.87 -2.24
N GLN A 105 -9.68 -9.32 -2.82
CA GLN A 105 -10.77 -10.13 -3.41
C GLN A 105 -10.26 -11.05 -4.52
N ALA A 106 -9.40 -10.55 -5.43
CA ALA A 106 -8.83 -11.37 -6.49
C ALA A 106 -7.93 -12.50 -5.95
N VAL A 107 -7.16 -12.24 -4.89
CA VAL A 107 -6.35 -13.26 -4.21
C VAL A 107 -7.25 -14.31 -3.56
N LEU A 108 -8.30 -13.88 -2.86
CA LEU A 108 -9.28 -14.79 -2.23
C LEU A 108 -9.99 -15.65 -3.28
N ASP A 109 -10.44 -15.07 -4.39
CA ASP A 109 -11.07 -15.81 -5.51
C ASP A 109 -10.18 -16.96 -5.99
N ARG A 110 -8.88 -16.69 -6.15
CA ARG A 110 -7.91 -17.71 -6.55
C ARG A 110 -7.77 -18.81 -5.49
N LEU A 111 -7.69 -18.44 -4.21
CA LEU A 111 -7.61 -19.39 -3.09
C LEU A 111 -8.86 -20.27 -3.00
N LEU A 112 -10.04 -19.73 -3.31
CA LEU A 112 -11.28 -20.50 -3.32
C LEU A 112 -11.33 -21.51 -4.46
N VAL A 113 -10.81 -21.15 -5.64
CA VAL A 113 -10.71 -22.07 -6.78
C VAL A 113 -9.76 -23.23 -6.49
N THR A 114 -8.65 -22.98 -5.79
CA THR A 114 -7.68 -24.04 -5.44
C THR A 114 -8.04 -24.82 -4.18
N GLY A 115 -9.02 -24.34 -3.39
CA GLY A 115 -9.33 -24.86 -2.06
C GLY A 115 -8.41 -24.34 -0.95
N GLY A 116 -7.38 -23.55 -1.28
CA GLY A 116 -6.40 -23.05 -0.32
C GLY A 116 -6.99 -22.17 0.78
N TRP A 117 -8.11 -21.49 0.54
CA TRP A 117 -8.81 -20.73 1.59
C TRP A 117 -9.31 -21.64 2.71
N TYR A 118 -9.96 -22.75 2.34
CA TYR A 118 -10.52 -23.69 3.30
C TYR A 118 -9.41 -24.46 4.02
N ASP A 119 -8.37 -24.88 3.31
CA ASP A 119 -7.21 -25.55 3.92
C ASP A 119 -6.53 -24.65 4.98
N ALA A 120 -6.44 -23.33 4.70
CA ALA A 120 -5.84 -22.37 5.60
C ALA A 120 -6.72 -22.04 6.83
N THR A 121 -8.04 -21.92 6.64
CA THR A 121 -8.96 -21.48 7.70
C THR A 121 -9.47 -22.62 8.59
N ASP A 122 -9.59 -23.85 8.07
CA ASP A 122 -10.11 -25.02 8.81
C ASP A 122 -9.23 -25.40 10.01
N ASN A 123 -7.95 -25.03 9.98
CA ASN A 123 -6.98 -25.34 11.04
C ASN A 123 -6.71 -24.17 12.00
N LEU A 124 -7.47 -23.07 11.93
CA LEU A 124 -7.24 -21.93 12.82
C LEU A 124 -7.77 -22.20 14.23
N GLU A 125 -6.86 -22.20 15.21
CA GLU A 125 -7.19 -22.37 16.63
C GLU A 125 -7.46 -21.03 17.33
N ALA A 126 -6.83 -19.94 16.88
CA ALA A 126 -6.99 -18.60 17.43
C ALA A 126 -6.49 -17.52 16.48
N VAL A 127 -6.98 -16.29 16.67
CA VAL A 127 -6.46 -15.08 16.03
C VAL A 127 -6.22 -14.03 17.11
N GLN A 128 -5.02 -13.45 17.14
CA GLN A 128 -4.66 -12.43 18.11
C GLN A 128 -4.28 -11.12 17.41
N VAL A 129 -4.86 -10.01 17.83
CA VAL A 129 -4.41 -8.67 17.42
C VAL A 129 -3.12 -8.34 18.18
N ILE A 130 -2.01 -8.20 17.46
CA ILE A 130 -0.70 -7.95 18.07
C ILE A 130 -0.24 -6.50 17.91
N GLU A 131 -0.67 -5.82 16.84
CA GLU A 131 -0.42 -4.40 16.61
C GLU A 131 -1.64 -3.79 15.93
N LEU A 132 -2.01 -2.58 16.35
CA LEU A 132 -2.99 -1.74 15.66
C LEU A 132 -2.50 -0.29 15.70
N ARG A 133 -2.46 0.37 14.54
CA ARG A 133 -2.06 1.77 14.40
C ARG A 133 -3.13 2.53 13.63
N GLU A 134 -3.59 3.63 14.21
CA GLU A 134 -4.58 4.49 13.57
C GLU A 134 -3.90 5.57 12.72
N PHE A 135 -4.44 5.84 11.54
CA PHE A 135 -3.96 6.95 10.69
C PHE A 135 -4.63 8.29 11.04
N GLY A 136 -5.75 8.23 11.76
CA GLY A 136 -6.55 9.36 12.20
C GLY A 136 -8.01 8.93 12.39
N THR A 137 -8.81 9.72 13.09
CA THR A 137 -10.23 9.41 13.31
C THR A 137 -10.98 9.27 11.98
N GLY A 138 -11.61 8.11 11.75
CA GLY A 138 -12.31 7.80 10.50
C GLY A 138 -11.42 7.61 9.27
N GLN A 139 -10.09 7.58 9.42
CA GLN A 139 -9.15 7.32 8.32
C GLN A 139 -8.74 5.84 8.24
N GLY A 140 -9.21 5.01 9.18
CA GLY A 140 -8.80 3.63 9.31
C GLY A 140 -7.44 3.48 10.00
N GLY A 141 -6.69 2.45 9.64
CA GLY A 141 -5.43 2.12 10.30
C GLY A 141 -4.72 0.92 9.68
N SER A 142 -3.61 0.51 10.29
CA SER A 142 -2.96 -0.77 9.99
C SER A 142 -3.09 -1.72 11.18
N VAL A 143 -3.36 -2.99 10.89
CA VAL A 143 -3.52 -4.05 11.88
C VAL A 143 -2.62 -5.23 11.53
N THR A 144 -1.99 -5.82 12.54
CA THR A 144 -1.30 -7.11 12.39
C THR A 144 -1.96 -8.13 13.29
N TYR A 145 -2.33 -9.26 12.69
CA TYR A 145 -2.85 -10.42 13.38
C TYR A 145 -1.79 -11.51 13.46
N ALA A 146 -1.74 -12.21 14.58
CA ALA A 146 -1.09 -13.51 14.70
C ALA A 146 -2.15 -14.62 14.61
N TYR A 147 -2.03 -15.49 13.61
CA TYR A 147 -2.90 -16.63 13.36
C TYR A 147 -2.27 -17.87 13.99
N GLN A 148 -3.00 -18.53 14.90
CA GLN A 148 -2.58 -19.78 15.53
C GLN A 148 -3.13 -20.99 14.75
N THR A 149 -2.24 -21.93 14.45
CA THR A 149 -2.57 -23.27 13.96
C THR A 149 -1.96 -24.33 14.89
N PRO A 150 -2.28 -25.63 14.74
CA PRO A 150 -1.69 -26.67 15.59
C PRO A 150 -0.15 -26.70 15.53
N GLY A 151 0.48 -26.17 16.58
CA GLY A 151 1.93 -26.20 16.77
C GLY A 151 2.74 -25.09 16.08
N SER A 152 2.09 -24.17 15.36
CA SER A 152 2.75 -23.00 14.78
C SER A 152 1.80 -21.80 14.73
N ALA A 153 2.36 -20.61 14.69
CA ALA A 153 1.68 -19.34 14.52
C ALA A 153 2.50 -18.43 13.61
N TYR A 154 1.81 -17.66 12.77
CA TYR A 154 2.38 -16.72 11.82
C TYR A 154 1.60 -15.41 11.84
N THR A 155 2.17 -14.35 11.28
CA THR A 155 1.52 -13.04 11.22
C THR A 155 1.01 -12.71 9.83
N LEU A 156 -0.10 -11.98 9.73
CA LEU A 156 -0.47 -11.24 8.51
C LEU A 156 -0.83 -9.81 8.91
N SER A 157 -0.42 -8.86 8.06
CA SER A 157 -0.66 -7.43 8.26
C SER A 157 -1.61 -6.91 7.20
N TRP A 158 -2.42 -5.93 7.56
CA TRP A 158 -3.44 -5.36 6.70
C TRP A 158 -3.56 -3.86 6.94
N ASN A 159 -3.83 -3.09 5.89
CA ASN A 159 -4.33 -1.72 6.01
C ASN A 159 -5.84 -1.76 5.90
N ALA A 160 -6.53 -1.11 6.83
CA ALA A 160 -7.96 -0.86 6.80
C ALA A 160 -8.18 0.60 6.38
N GLU A 161 -8.84 0.82 5.24
CA GLU A 161 -9.11 2.14 4.69
C GLU A 161 -10.60 2.31 4.35
N PRO A 162 -11.15 3.53 4.34
CA PRO A 162 -12.54 3.74 3.94
C PRO A 162 -12.80 3.25 2.50
N GLY A 163 -13.58 2.18 2.38
CA GLY A 163 -14.01 1.60 1.12
C GLY A 163 -15.30 2.22 0.57
N PRO A 164 -15.79 1.71 -0.58
CA PRO A 164 -17.06 2.13 -1.16
C PRO A 164 -18.21 1.94 -0.16
N GLY A 165 -19.00 2.99 0.06
CA GLY A 165 -20.12 2.95 1.01
C GLY A 165 -19.75 3.24 2.45
N GLY A 166 -18.47 3.57 2.73
CA GLY A 166 -18.02 4.01 4.06
C GLY A 166 -17.66 2.88 5.03
N ALA A 167 -17.84 1.62 4.64
CA ALA A 167 -17.27 0.48 5.35
C ALA A 167 -15.75 0.44 5.15
N LEU A 168 -15.00 -0.08 6.12
CA LEU A 168 -13.56 -0.26 5.97
C LEU A 168 -13.26 -1.45 5.05
N ALA A 169 -12.35 -1.24 4.10
CA ALA A 169 -11.80 -2.26 3.24
C ALA A 169 -10.36 -2.57 3.65
N PHE A 170 -10.01 -3.85 3.68
CA PHE A 170 -8.72 -4.38 4.09
C PHE A 170 -7.87 -4.73 2.87
N SER A 171 -6.66 -4.18 2.81
CA SER A 171 -5.65 -4.52 1.81
C SER A 171 -4.47 -5.22 2.48
N GLY A 172 -3.99 -6.29 1.85
CA GLY A 172 -2.89 -7.09 2.38
C GLY A 172 -1.58 -6.31 2.38
N VAL A 173 -0.81 -6.48 3.45
CA VAL A 173 0.49 -5.83 3.65
C VAL A 173 1.54 -6.89 3.95
N ASP A 174 2.76 -6.68 3.46
CA ASP A 174 3.90 -7.53 3.80
C ASP A 174 4.07 -7.61 5.33
N SER A 175 4.13 -8.84 5.82
CA SER A 175 4.26 -9.16 7.22
C SER A 175 5.55 -9.95 7.46
N SER A 176 5.91 -10.11 8.73
CA SER A 176 7.05 -10.97 9.08
C SER A 176 6.79 -12.40 8.62
N LYS A 177 7.80 -13.03 8.03
CA LYS A 177 7.81 -14.47 7.72
C LYS A 177 8.23 -15.33 8.91
N GLU A 178 8.37 -14.71 10.08
CA GLU A 178 8.70 -15.42 11.31
C GLU A 178 7.52 -16.29 11.74
N GLU A 179 7.81 -17.55 12.06
CA GLU A 179 6.87 -18.47 12.70
C GLU A 179 7.26 -18.65 14.18
N ARG A 180 6.26 -18.69 15.06
CA ARG A 180 6.44 -18.98 16.49
C ARG A 180 5.56 -20.15 16.91
N PRO A 181 5.89 -20.88 17.98
CA PRO A 181 5.03 -21.96 18.47
C PRO A 181 3.62 -21.48 18.85
N ARG A 182 3.48 -20.24 19.34
CA ARG A 182 2.19 -19.67 19.75
C ARG A 182 1.97 -18.24 19.27
N ALA A 183 0.72 -17.89 19.00
CA ALA A 183 0.32 -16.52 18.67
C ALA A 183 0.64 -15.54 19.81
N SER A 184 0.47 -15.97 21.06
CA SER A 184 0.85 -15.17 22.25
C SER A 184 2.32 -14.81 22.29
N ASP A 185 3.19 -15.63 21.68
CA ASP A 185 4.62 -15.38 21.68
C ASP A 185 4.97 -14.11 20.89
N PHE A 186 4.10 -13.65 19.98
CA PHE A 186 4.27 -12.38 19.26
C PHE A 186 3.94 -11.14 20.12
N GLY A 187 3.14 -11.28 21.20
CA GLY A 187 2.69 -10.15 22.02
C GLY A 187 3.64 -9.72 23.15
N ASP A 188 4.55 -10.60 23.58
CA ASP A 188 5.37 -10.41 24.79
C ASP A 188 6.75 -9.77 24.54
N ALA A 189 7.13 -9.59 23.28
CA ALA A 189 8.44 -9.04 22.90
C ALA A 189 8.27 -7.68 22.20
N GLU A 190 9.35 -6.90 22.15
CA GLU A 190 9.56 -5.85 21.14
C GLU A 190 9.46 -6.45 19.73
N TYR A 191 8.27 -6.88 19.34
CA TYR A 191 7.96 -7.27 17.98
C TYR A 191 8.04 -5.98 17.17
N GLU A 192 9.24 -5.70 16.66
CA GLU A 192 9.45 -4.71 15.63
C GLU A 192 8.77 -5.25 14.37
N SER A 193 7.49 -4.94 14.26
CA SER A 193 6.69 -5.25 13.09
C SER A 193 7.37 -4.62 11.87
N PRO A 194 7.76 -5.40 10.85
CA PRO A 194 8.23 -4.83 9.60
C PRO A 194 7.12 -4.02 8.90
N ALA A 195 5.85 -4.22 9.29
CA ALA A 195 4.70 -3.50 8.75
C ALA A 195 4.69 -1.99 9.09
N GLY A 196 5.63 -1.51 9.91
CA GLY A 196 5.92 -0.08 10.02
C GLY A 196 6.44 0.56 8.73
N GLY A 197 6.85 -0.25 7.73
CA GLY A 197 7.41 0.18 6.45
C GLY A 197 6.57 -0.15 5.22
N SER A 198 5.25 -0.40 5.31
CA SER A 198 4.46 -0.69 4.10
C SER A 198 3.85 0.54 3.41
N ALA A 199 3.83 1.70 4.07
CA ALA A 199 3.81 2.96 3.35
C ALA A 199 5.08 3.10 2.47
N ASP A 200 6.13 2.33 2.78
CA ASP A 200 7.42 2.31 2.11
C ASP A 200 7.54 1.23 1.01
N ALA A 201 6.47 0.57 0.54
CA ALA A 201 6.54 -0.04 -0.80
C ALA A 201 6.63 1.07 -1.87
N THR A 202 5.90 2.16 -1.65
CA THR A 202 6.10 3.45 -2.31
C THR A 202 7.46 4.06 -1.95
N GLY A 203 7.91 3.95 -0.70
CA GLY A 203 9.25 4.39 -0.25
C GLY A 203 10.42 3.65 -0.91
N ALA A 204 10.30 2.34 -1.14
CA ALA A 204 11.28 1.54 -1.86
C ALA A 204 11.27 1.86 -3.36
N LEU A 205 10.12 2.26 -3.91
CA LEU A 205 9.99 2.90 -5.22
C LEU A 205 10.61 4.32 -5.22
N GLU A 206 10.53 5.05 -4.11
CA GLU A 206 11.02 6.43 -3.93
C GLU A 206 12.52 6.53 -3.56
N GLU A 207 13.19 5.43 -3.20
CA GLU A 207 14.63 5.45 -2.85
C GLU A 207 15.54 4.73 -3.85
N SER A 208 15.00 4.10 -4.89
CA SER A 208 15.82 3.43 -5.91
C SER A 208 15.78 4.19 -7.24
N PRO A 209 16.83 4.97 -7.54
CA PRO A 209 17.01 5.59 -8.86
C PRO A 209 16.79 4.61 -10.01
N LEU A 210 17.38 3.41 -9.92
CA LEU A 210 17.26 2.36 -10.93
C LEU A 210 15.79 1.93 -11.13
N LEU A 211 15.04 1.77 -10.05
CA LEU A 211 13.64 1.37 -10.10
C LEU A 211 12.76 2.42 -10.80
N LEU A 212 13.00 3.71 -10.52
CA LEU A 212 12.35 4.82 -11.22
C LEU A 212 12.62 4.74 -12.73
N TYR A 213 13.89 4.59 -13.13
CA TYR A 213 14.26 4.51 -14.55
C TYR A 213 13.65 3.28 -15.25
N ILE A 214 13.80 2.09 -14.69
CA ILE A 214 13.26 0.83 -15.25
C ILE A 214 11.74 0.88 -15.36
N SER A 215 11.03 1.51 -14.41
CA SER A 215 9.58 1.68 -14.49
C SER A 215 9.13 2.54 -15.70
N MET A 216 9.90 3.59 -16.01
CA MET A 216 9.65 4.45 -17.18
C MET A 216 9.96 3.71 -18.48
N GLU A 217 11.02 2.91 -18.51
CA GLU A 217 11.38 2.11 -19.68
C GLU A 217 10.40 0.97 -19.94
N ALA A 218 9.98 0.24 -18.92
CA ALA A 218 8.93 -0.77 -19.04
C ALA A 218 7.60 -0.15 -19.51
N SER A 219 7.24 1.03 -18.99
CA SER A 219 6.05 1.78 -19.44
C SER A 219 6.15 2.22 -20.91
N SER A 220 7.34 2.63 -21.35
CA SER A 220 7.63 2.97 -22.75
C SER A 220 7.38 1.76 -23.67
N ILE A 221 7.93 0.60 -23.30
CA ILE A 221 7.77 -0.65 -24.06
C ILE A 221 6.31 -1.06 -24.12
N LEU A 222 5.59 -1.04 -22.99
CA LEU A 222 4.17 -1.35 -22.95
C LEU A 222 3.34 -0.40 -23.81
N MET A 223 3.59 0.91 -23.78
CA MET A 223 2.87 1.85 -24.64
C MET A 223 3.16 1.61 -26.12
N GLN A 224 4.40 1.29 -26.47
CA GLN A 224 4.75 0.94 -27.84
C GLN A 224 3.99 -0.32 -28.30
N ASP A 225 3.96 -1.37 -27.47
CA ASP A 225 3.35 -2.65 -27.83
C ASP A 225 1.81 -2.58 -27.84
N LEU A 226 1.20 -1.87 -26.90
CA LEU A 226 -0.25 -1.82 -26.75
C LEU A 226 -0.93 -0.84 -27.70
N VAL A 227 -0.33 0.34 -27.90
CA VAL A 227 -0.97 1.44 -28.65
C VAL A 227 -0.15 1.92 -29.85
N GLY A 228 1.01 1.29 -30.12
CA GLY A 228 1.87 1.66 -31.26
C GLY A 228 2.52 3.03 -31.10
N MET A 229 2.48 3.62 -29.89
CA MET A 229 3.05 4.94 -29.62
C MET A 229 4.43 4.78 -28.99
N THR A 230 5.45 5.21 -29.72
CA THR A 230 6.82 5.26 -29.21
C THR A 230 7.00 6.52 -28.35
N MET A 231 7.04 6.36 -27.03
CA MET A 231 7.49 7.40 -26.10
C MET A 231 8.82 6.97 -25.50
N THR A 232 9.82 7.83 -25.45
CA THR A 232 11.06 7.48 -24.75
C THR A 232 10.86 7.57 -23.23
N PRO A 233 11.66 6.90 -22.40
CA PRO A 233 11.61 7.05 -20.95
C PRO A 233 11.67 8.53 -20.51
N GLU A 234 12.46 9.36 -21.19
CA GLU A 234 12.53 10.80 -20.93
C GLU A 234 11.22 11.53 -21.26
N ALA A 235 10.52 11.15 -22.33
CA ALA A 235 9.24 11.75 -22.68
C ALA A 235 8.16 11.41 -21.64
N ILE A 236 8.19 10.18 -21.11
CA ILE A 236 7.30 9.75 -20.02
C ILE A 236 7.64 10.50 -18.75
N PHE A 237 8.93 10.60 -18.40
CA PHE A 237 9.38 11.34 -17.25
C PHE A 237 8.98 12.83 -17.33
N GLU A 238 9.19 13.48 -18.49
CA GLU A 238 8.75 14.86 -18.74
C GLU A 238 7.24 15.05 -18.56
N GLN A 239 6.42 14.06 -18.94
CA GLN A 239 4.99 14.10 -18.66
C GLN A 239 4.69 13.95 -17.17
N ALA A 240 5.42 13.07 -16.47
CA ALA A 240 5.28 12.85 -15.04
C ALA A 240 5.65 14.11 -14.23
N LYS A 241 6.59 14.94 -14.69
CA LYS A 241 6.97 16.21 -14.03
C LYS A 241 5.79 17.13 -13.74
N ALA A 242 4.73 17.09 -14.56
CA ALA A 242 3.54 17.91 -14.36
C ALA A 242 2.75 17.55 -13.09
N LEU A 243 3.02 16.38 -12.52
CA LEU A 243 2.30 15.83 -11.36
C LEU A 243 3.19 15.80 -10.10
N ILE A 244 4.49 16.08 -10.25
CA ILE A 244 5.46 16.19 -9.16
C ILE A 244 5.44 17.64 -8.63
N PRO A 245 5.36 17.86 -7.30
CA PRO A 245 5.48 19.18 -6.69
C PRO A 245 6.78 19.85 -7.11
N ALA A 246 6.72 21.18 -7.31
CA ALA A 246 7.88 21.93 -7.81
C ALA A 246 9.11 21.81 -6.88
N GLU A 247 8.88 21.64 -5.59
CA GLU A 247 9.93 21.43 -4.58
C GLU A 247 10.60 20.04 -4.62
N GLU A 248 9.97 19.03 -5.22
CA GLU A 248 10.49 17.65 -5.33
C GLU A 248 11.04 17.35 -6.73
N LEU A 249 10.76 18.23 -7.70
CA LEU A 249 11.10 18.01 -9.10
C LEU A 249 12.61 17.86 -9.35
N ALA A 250 13.44 18.60 -8.61
CA ALA A 250 14.90 18.52 -8.75
C ALA A 250 15.40 17.14 -8.29
N ASP A 251 14.95 16.68 -7.12
CA ASP A 251 15.31 15.37 -6.57
C ASP A 251 14.86 14.22 -7.49
N ALA A 252 13.62 14.30 -8.01
CA ALA A 252 13.11 13.30 -8.95
C ALA A 252 13.92 13.26 -10.26
N GLN A 253 14.38 14.42 -10.74
CA GLN A 253 15.21 14.49 -11.94
C GLN A 253 16.60 13.92 -11.70
N ASP A 254 17.21 14.20 -10.55
CA ASP A 254 18.49 13.61 -10.16
C ASP A 254 18.38 12.08 -10.03
N MET A 255 17.31 11.57 -9.40
CA MET A 255 17.03 10.14 -9.32
C MET A 255 16.85 9.49 -10.69
N PHE A 256 16.15 10.14 -11.62
CA PHE A 256 15.96 9.60 -12.96
C PHE A 256 17.30 9.45 -13.71
N GLU A 257 18.16 10.48 -13.65
CA GLU A 257 19.48 10.45 -14.28
C GLU A 257 20.43 9.45 -13.59
N GLU A 258 20.39 9.34 -12.26
CA GLU A 258 21.16 8.33 -11.52
C GLU A 258 20.70 6.91 -11.86
N GLY A 259 19.39 6.68 -11.98
CA GLY A 259 18.83 5.39 -12.38
C GLY A 259 19.24 4.96 -13.78
N LYS A 260 19.19 5.90 -14.71
CA LYS A 260 19.68 5.71 -16.08
C LYS A 260 21.17 5.37 -16.12
N ALA A 261 21.98 6.00 -15.26
CA ALA A 261 23.40 5.69 -15.16
C ALA A 261 23.66 4.31 -14.54
N ALA A 262 22.88 3.92 -13.53
CA ALA A 262 22.95 2.59 -12.90
C ALA A 262 22.61 1.48 -13.91
N ASP A 263 21.52 1.65 -14.68
CA ASP A 263 21.16 0.71 -15.76
C ASP A 263 22.26 0.60 -16.82
N ALA A 264 22.82 1.73 -17.27
CA ALA A 264 23.95 1.74 -18.21
C ALA A 264 25.21 1.03 -17.68
N ASN A 265 25.36 0.91 -16.36
CA ASN A 265 26.44 0.16 -15.71
C ASN A 265 26.12 -1.34 -15.51
N GLY A 266 24.94 -1.80 -15.94
CA GLY A 266 24.48 -3.18 -15.81
C GLY A 266 23.98 -3.55 -14.42
N GLU A 267 23.56 -2.56 -13.62
CA GLU A 267 22.85 -2.83 -12.38
C GLU A 267 21.46 -3.38 -12.67
N THR A 268 20.95 -4.26 -11.81
CA THR A 268 19.65 -4.92 -11.99
C THR A 268 18.81 -4.84 -10.72
N LEU A 269 17.49 -4.89 -10.90
CA LEU A 269 16.55 -4.93 -9.78
C LEU A 269 16.66 -6.27 -9.05
N ASN A 270 16.55 -6.24 -7.72
CA ASN A 270 16.44 -7.46 -6.93
C ASN A 270 15.01 -8.05 -6.99
N ALA A 271 14.83 -9.29 -6.48
CA ALA A 271 13.55 -10.00 -6.53
C ALA A 271 12.38 -9.22 -5.90
N SER A 272 12.60 -8.56 -4.75
CA SER A 272 11.56 -7.74 -4.11
C SER A 272 11.18 -6.51 -4.94
N GLN A 273 12.15 -5.86 -5.58
CA GLN A 273 11.90 -4.71 -6.45
C GLN A 273 11.15 -5.11 -7.72
N VAL A 274 11.53 -6.23 -8.34
CA VAL A 274 10.81 -6.77 -9.52
C VAL A 274 9.36 -7.10 -9.16
N ARG A 275 9.13 -7.76 -8.02
CA ARG A 275 7.77 -8.08 -7.57
C ARG A 275 6.95 -6.82 -7.34
N GLY A 276 7.48 -5.89 -6.55
CA GLY A 276 6.80 -4.62 -6.26
C GLY A 276 6.46 -3.83 -7.53
N LEU A 277 7.37 -3.82 -8.51
CA LEU A 277 7.15 -3.13 -9.78
C LEU A 277 6.08 -3.83 -10.65
N VAL A 278 6.12 -5.16 -10.77
CA VAL A 278 5.09 -5.92 -11.52
C VAL A 278 3.71 -5.69 -10.91
N ASP A 279 3.60 -5.77 -9.59
CA ASP A 279 2.32 -5.61 -8.88
C ASP A 279 1.81 -4.16 -9.01
N ALA A 280 2.69 -3.16 -8.86
CA ALA A 280 2.34 -1.75 -9.03
C ALA A 280 1.88 -1.43 -10.46
N MET A 281 2.60 -1.92 -11.48
CA MET A 281 2.23 -1.72 -12.88
C MET A 281 0.92 -2.43 -13.22
N THR A 282 0.71 -3.64 -12.70
CA THR A 282 -0.54 -4.39 -12.88
C THR A 282 -1.73 -3.60 -12.35
N LEU A 283 -1.61 -3.09 -11.12
CA LEU A 283 -2.65 -2.28 -10.48
C LEU A 283 -2.90 -0.98 -11.25
N GLN A 284 -1.84 -0.27 -11.63
CA GLN A 284 -1.96 0.98 -12.40
C GLN A 284 -2.71 0.77 -13.72
N ILE A 285 -2.37 -0.28 -14.46
CA ILE A 285 -3.01 -0.58 -15.74
C ILE A 285 -4.47 -0.99 -15.53
N GLN A 286 -4.78 -1.78 -14.51
CA GLN A 286 -6.16 -2.11 -14.18
C GLN A 286 -7.00 -0.87 -13.85
N MET A 287 -6.45 0.08 -13.08
CA MET A 287 -7.13 1.35 -12.78
C MET A 287 -7.38 2.18 -14.06
N GLN A 288 -6.41 2.25 -14.96
CA GLN A 288 -6.56 2.98 -16.23
C GLN A 288 -7.59 2.31 -17.15
N LEU A 289 -7.56 0.99 -17.26
CA LEU A 289 -8.52 0.23 -18.07
C LEU A 289 -9.94 0.34 -17.51
N ALA A 290 -10.10 0.36 -16.18
CA ALA A 290 -11.40 0.57 -15.54
C ALA A 290 -12.00 1.96 -15.82
N ALA A 291 -11.17 2.97 -16.11
CA ALA A 291 -11.61 4.31 -16.46
C ALA A 291 -12.03 4.45 -17.94
N LEU A 292 -11.67 3.51 -18.81
CA LEU A 292 -12.03 3.56 -20.22
C LEU A 292 -13.42 2.97 -20.46
N PRO A 293 -14.27 3.61 -21.29
CA PRO A 293 -15.56 3.02 -21.66
C PRO A 293 -15.32 1.71 -22.43
N ALA A 294 -16.03 0.65 -22.04
CA ALA A 294 -15.95 -0.64 -22.71
C ALA A 294 -16.26 -0.47 -24.21
N GLY A 295 -15.24 -0.64 -25.05
CA GLY A 295 -15.41 -0.67 -26.50
C GLY A 295 -16.20 -1.91 -26.94
N PRO A 296 -16.79 -1.90 -28.15
CA PRO A 296 -17.56 -3.04 -28.68
C PRO A 296 -16.74 -4.33 -28.77
N ASP A 297 -15.41 -4.22 -28.87
CA ASP A 297 -14.47 -5.33 -29.00
C ASP A 297 -13.69 -5.63 -27.70
N GLY A 298 -13.97 -4.91 -26.60
CA GLY A 298 -13.18 -4.93 -25.37
C GLY A 298 -11.84 -4.20 -25.52
N ALA A 299 -11.34 -3.59 -24.45
CA ALA A 299 -9.96 -3.09 -24.45
C ALA A 299 -9.00 -4.30 -24.43
N PRO A 300 -7.88 -4.26 -25.17
CA PRO A 300 -6.85 -5.30 -25.02
C PRO A 300 -6.42 -5.33 -23.56
N ALA A 301 -6.57 -6.50 -22.91
CA ALA A 301 -6.17 -6.69 -21.54
C ALA A 301 -4.64 -6.82 -21.50
N VAL A 302 -3.97 -5.91 -20.80
CA VAL A 302 -2.56 -6.09 -20.47
C VAL A 302 -2.48 -7.16 -19.40
N THR A 303 -1.73 -8.21 -19.70
CA THR A 303 -1.52 -9.32 -18.78
C THR A 303 -0.26 -9.08 -17.95
N GLN A 304 -0.15 -9.79 -16.83
CA GLN A 304 1.10 -9.85 -16.07
C GLN A 304 2.27 -10.34 -16.94
N ASP A 305 2.00 -11.24 -17.88
CA ASP A 305 2.97 -11.80 -18.82
C ASP A 305 3.53 -10.73 -19.79
N ASP A 306 2.72 -9.74 -20.17
CA ASP A 306 3.14 -8.58 -20.96
C ASP A 306 4.03 -7.64 -20.12
N ILE A 307 3.67 -7.41 -18.85
CA ILE A 307 4.47 -6.59 -17.92
C ILE A 307 5.84 -7.23 -17.68
N ILE A 308 5.89 -8.54 -17.41
CA ILE A 308 7.14 -9.28 -17.25
C ILE A 308 7.97 -9.25 -18.53
N GLY A 309 7.34 -9.35 -19.71
CA GLY A 309 8.01 -9.18 -21.00
C GLY A 309 8.65 -7.80 -21.16
N ALA A 310 7.91 -6.74 -20.83
CA ALA A 310 8.40 -5.37 -20.90
C ALA A 310 9.56 -5.12 -19.91
N LEU A 311 9.48 -5.66 -18.69
CA LEU A 311 10.56 -5.56 -17.71
C LEU A 311 11.81 -6.34 -18.12
N ALA A 312 11.64 -7.52 -18.71
CA ALA A 312 12.75 -8.30 -19.25
C ALA A 312 13.48 -7.51 -20.34
N GLN A 313 12.74 -6.86 -21.23
CA GLN A 313 13.33 -6.01 -22.25
C GLN A 313 14.00 -4.76 -21.66
N ALA A 314 13.37 -4.09 -20.69
CA ALA A 314 13.94 -2.91 -20.02
C ALA A 314 15.26 -3.23 -19.31
N MET A 315 15.32 -4.32 -18.55
CA MET A 315 16.52 -4.72 -17.79
C MET A 315 17.56 -5.48 -18.61
N SER A 316 17.35 -5.65 -19.93
CA SER A 316 18.19 -6.50 -20.79
C SER A 316 18.36 -7.94 -20.26
N MET A 317 17.30 -8.49 -19.65
CA MET A 317 17.23 -9.84 -19.10
C MET A 317 16.33 -10.75 -19.95
N SER A 318 16.46 -12.07 -19.78
CA SER A 318 15.47 -12.98 -20.35
C SER A 318 14.17 -12.93 -19.55
N LYS A 319 13.05 -13.24 -20.22
CA LYS A 319 11.74 -13.31 -19.59
C LYS A 319 11.70 -14.32 -18.43
N ASP A 320 12.40 -15.44 -18.59
CA ASP A 320 12.49 -16.49 -17.56
C ASP A 320 13.22 -15.97 -16.31
N GLU A 321 14.32 -15.21 -16.48
CA GLU A 321 15.04 -14.63 -15.33
C GLU A 321 14.19 -13.62 -14.55
N VAL A 322 13.42 -12.76 -15.25
CA VAL A 322 12.50 -11.82 -14.58
C VAL A 322 11.34 -12.57 -13.91
N GLN A 323 10.84 -13.63 -14.54
CA GLN A 323 9.80 -14.48 -13.97
C GLN A 323 10.29 -15.19 -12.70
N ASP A 324 11.55 -15.65 -12.68
CA ASP A 324 12.19 -16.25 -11.51
C ASP A 324 12.32 -15.22 -10.37
N LEU A 325 12.80 -14.00 -10.69
CA LEU A 325 12.85 -12.90 -9.72
C LEU A 325 11.47 -12.57 -9.14
N TYR A 326 10.44 -12.49 -9.98
CA TYR A 326 9.06 -12.24 -9.54
C TYR A 326 8.58 -13.34 -8.56
N ASN A 327 8.84 -14.60 -8.91
CA ASN A 327 8.47 -15.77 -8.10
C ASN A 327 9.30 -15.93 -6.82
N GLY A 328 10.35 -15.12 -6.64
CA GLY A 328 11.14 -15.05 -5.40
C GLY A 328 12.52 -15.67 -5.45
N GLY A 329 12.99 -16.14 -6.63
CA GLY A 329 14.29 -16.78 -6.81
C GLY A 329 14.36 -18.22 -6.28
#